data_AF-A0A9P3BNK8-F1
#
_entry.id   AF-A0A9P3BNK8-F1
#
_cell.length_a   1.000
_cell.length_b   1.000
_cell.length_c   1.000
_cell.angle_alpha   90.00
_cell.angle_beta   90.00
_cell.angle_gamma   90.00
#
_symmetry.space_group_name_H-M   'P 1'
#
loop_
_entity.id
_entity.type
_entity.pdbx_description
1 polymer ?
#
loop_
_entity_poly.entity_id
_entity_poly.type
_entity_poly.pdbx_seq_one_letter_code
_entity_poly.pdbx_strand_id
1 'polypeptide(L)'
;MRKRAGLNYLLPTPAKPDYLVLVNSFFGLEVPKDLPPLVAAVGPILSDEYPPLDDIHQRFLDWHAKTIYVALGTHIILLHADARKIIKGLIRAMEAGLIDGVIWSVGKSGRQLFDTADQFTIAGQTRSILDHAYARIYFTHGGGFSASEGLYHGKPMLVMPFFFDQISNAAKLAAGGTSEVLHKFRFTAEEVYTKMKLILEDRDGSYGSNVLHLQRIAQGASRRKQLGGPHRGDFVRYGAEGRGWEGDAADASPDGGYADACLQGEELGPDGSFKLGAGLPGGRDILCDAIGVGASTGY
;
A
#
# COMPACT_ATOMS: atom_id res chain seq x y z
N MET A 1 14.09 40.13 -24.52
CA MET A 1 12.69 40.51 -24.22
C MET A 1 12.53 41.08 -22.79
N ARG A 2 12.92 40.37 -21.71
CA ARG A 2 12.73 40.79 -20.30
C ARG A 2 13.38 42.12 -19.87
N LYS A 3 14.64 42.36 -20.27
CA LYS A 3 15.33 43.64 -19.98
C LYS A 3 14.64 44.86 -20.62
N ARG A 4 13.99 44.68 -21.77
CA ARG A 4 13.18 45.74 -22.41
C ARG A 4 11.87 46.01 -21.66
N ALA A 5 11.44 45.09 -20.79
CA ALA A 5 10.25 45.21 -19.94
C ALA A 5 10.58 45.65 -18.49
N GLY A 6 11.79 46.15 -18.23
CA GLY A 6 12.18 46.67 -16.91
C GLY A 6 12.44 45.61 -15.82
N LEU A 7 12.42 44.33 -16.17
CA LEU A 7 12.70 43.25 -15.22
C LEU A 7 14.21 43.00 -15.12
N ASN A 8 14.81 43.53 -14.04
CA ASN A 8 16.26 43.56 -13.82
C ASN A 8 16.80 42.47 -12.89
N TYR A 9 15.94 41.66 -12.26
CA TYR A 9 16.39 40.52 -11.46
C TYR A 9 16.72 39.32 -12.36
N LEU A 10 17.79 38.60 -12.01
CA LEU A 10 18.09 37.30 -12.57
C LEU A 10 17.05 36.31 -12.04
N LEU A 11 16.49 35.48 -12.92
CA LEU A 11 15.74 34.32 -12.42
C LEU A 11 16.72 33.44 -11.64
N PRO A 12 16.33 32.90 -10.48
CA PRO A 12 17.03 31.77 -9.91
C PRO A 12 17.17 30.74 -11.03
N THR A 13 18.41 30.47 -11.41
CA THR A 13 18.71 29.41 -12.35
C THR A 13 19.18 28.27 -11.45
N PRO A 14 18.26 27.47 -10.89
CA PRO A 14 18.67 26.35 -10.06
C PRO A 14 19.63 25.50 -10.90
N ALA A 15 20.68 25.00 -10.27
CA ALA A 15 21.57 24.05 -10.91
C ALA A 15 20.70 22.92 -11.47
N LYS A 16 20.99 22.48 -12.70
CA LYS A 16 20.32 21.29 -13.23
C LYS A 16 20.62 20.16 -12.24
N PRO A 17 19.60 19.43 -11.77
CA PRO A 17 19.85 18.28 -10.92
C PRO A 17 20.85 17.36 -11.62
N ASP A 18 21.82 16.87 -10.86
CA ASP A 18 22.88 15.95 -11.26
C ASP A 18 22.69 14.56 -10.61
N TYR A 19 21.57 14.36 -9.91
CA TYR A 19 21.16 13.12 -9.29
C TYR A 19 20.07 12.40 -10.10
N LEU A 20 20.08 11.06 -10.03
CA LEU A 20 19.06 10.19 -10.61
C LEU A 20 17.90 9.98 -9.62
N VAL A 21 16.67 10.22 -10.07
CA VAL A 21 15.45 9.99 -9.30
C VAL A 21 14.83 8.66 -9.71
N LEU A 22 14.85 7.71 -8.79
CA LEU A 22 14.19 6.41 -8.96
C LEU A 22 12.80 6.46 -8.35
N VAL A 23 11.78 6.23 -9.18
CA VAL A 23 10.38 6.22 -8.76
C VAL A 23 9.89 4.79 -8.73
N ASN A 24 9.41 4.34 -7.56
CA ASN A 24 8.76 3.04 -7.41
C ASN A 24 7.33 3.08 -8.00
N SER A 25 7.26 3.18 -9.32
CA SER A 25 6.05 3.09 -10.11
C SER A 25 6.39 2.54 -11.50
N PHE A 26 5.37 2.27 -12.31
CA PHE A 26 5.53 1.66 -13.62
C PHE A 26 4.55 2.22 -14.64
N PHE A 27 4.94 2.17 -15.91
CA PHE A 27 4.05 2.51 -17.02
C PHE A 27 2.85 1.57 -17.02
N GLY A 28 1.64 2.10 -17.14
CA GLY A 28 0.40 1.33 -17.01
C GLY A 28 -0.37 1.73 -15.75
N LEU A 29 0.30 1.85 -14.60
CA LEU A 29 -0.30 2.46 -13.41
C LEU A 29 -0.25 3.99 -13.49
N GLU A 30 0.87 4.56 -13.93
CA GLU A 30 1.00 6.02 -14.09
C GLU A 30 0.29 6.53 -15.34
N VAL A 31 -0.28 7.73 -15.21
CA VAL A 31 -0.78 8.50 -16.34
C VAL A 31 0.39 8.83 -17.28
N PRO A 32 0.21 8.71 -18.61
CA PRO A 32 1.23 9.11 -19.57
C PRO A 32 1.69 10.56 -19.33
N LYS A 33 3.00 10.74 -19.14
CA LYS A 33 3.63 12.03 -18.93
C LYS A 33 5.07 12.00 -19.42
N ASP A 34 5.59 13.16 -19.80
CA ASP A 34 7.00 13.32 -20.09
C ASP A 34 7.80 13.16 -18.79
N LEU A 35 8.84 12.32 -18.84
CA LEU A 35 9.79 12.14 -17.74
C LEU A 35 11.07 12.89 -18.07
N PRO A 36 11.62 13.70 -17.13
CA PRO A 36 12.96 14.25 -17.29
C PRO A 36 13.99 13.13 -17.48
N PRO A 37 15.13 13.39 -18.18
CA PRO A 37 16.15 12.37 -18.44
C PRO A 37 16.72 11.69 -17.18
N LEU A 38 16.61 12.36 -16.03
CA LEU A 38 17.10 11.89 -14.74
C LEU A 38 16.00 11.29 -13.86
N VAL A 39 14.82 10.99 -14.40
CA VAL A 39 13.73 10.32 -13.67
C VAL A 39 13.46 8.97 -14.31
N ALA A 40 13.66 7.90 -13.55
CA ALA A 40 13.43 6.53 -14.01
C ALA A 40 12.34 5.84 -13.18
N ALA A 41 11.31 5.35 -13.86
CA ALA A 41 10.31 4.46 -13.28
C ALA A 41 10.88 3.03 -13.20
N VAL A 42 11.10 2.55 -11.98
CA VAL A 42 11.76 1.25 -11.70
C VAL A 42 10.87 0.26 -10.94
N GLY A 43 9.60 0.63 -10.75
CA GLY A 43 8.63 -0.20 -10.06
C GLY A 43 7.99 -1.29 -10.94
N PRO A 44 7.10 -2.11 -10.35
CA PRO A 44 6.91 -2.22 -8.90
C PRO A 44 8.10 -2.98 -8.28
N ILE A 45 8.74 -2.35 -7.28
CA ILE A 45 9.83 -2.98 -6.51
C ILE A 45 9.19 -3.87 -5.46
N LEU A 46 9.07 -5.15 -5.79
CA LEU A 46 8.57 -6.20 -4.91
C LEU A 46 9.67 -7.25 -4.70
N SER A 47 9.71 -7.85 -3.52
CA SER A 47 10.59 -9.01 -3.28
C SER A 47 10.17 -10.16 -4.20
N ASP A 48 11.14 -10.91 -4.75
CA ASP A 48 10.80 -12.11 -5.53
C ASP A 48 10.30 -13.23 -4.62
N GLU A 49 10.75 -13.23 -3.37
CA GLU A 49 10.39 -14.19 -2.34
C GLU A 49 9.50 -13.54 -1.28
N TYR A 50 8.48 -14.27 -0.85
CA TYR A 50 7.61 -13.93 0.27
C TYR A 50 7.26 -15.20 1.04
N PRO A 51 6.99 -15.11 2.35
CA PRO A 51 6.64 -16.29 3.12
C PRO A 51 5.44 -17.02 2.53
N PRO A 52 5.44 -18.36 2.57
CA PRO A 52 4.29 -19.13 2.13
C PRO A 52 3.07 -18.82 3.01
N LEU A 53 1.90 -19.16 2.49
CA LEU A 53 0.65 -19.04 3.23
C LEU A 53 0.72 -19.91 4.49
N ASP A 54 0.35 -19.35 5.65
CA ASP A 54 0.31 -20.13 6.88
C ASP A 54 -0.86 -21.13 6.88
N ASP A 55 -0.77 -22.15 7.74
CA ASP A 55 -1.73 -23.26 7.79
C ASP A 55 -3.18 -22.82 8.07
N ILE A 56 -3.38 -21.67 8.71
CA ILE A 56 -4.71 -21.16 9.03
C ILE A 56 -5.34 -20.61 7.76
N HIS A 57 -4.63 -19.75 7.04
CA HIS A 57 -5.12 -19.17 5.81
C HIS A 57 -5.17 -20.19 4.67
N GLN A 58 -4.26 -21.16 4.63
CA GLN A 58 -4.32 -22.26 3.67
C GLN A 58 -5.61 -23.05 3.84
N ARG A 59 -5.91 -23.54 5.05
CA ARG A 59 -7.15 -24.26 5.33
C ARG A 59 -8.40 -23.42 5.07
N PHE A 60 -8.34 -22.12 5.37
CA PHE A 60 -9.44 -21.20 5.09
C PHE A 60 -9.70 -21.12 3.58
N LEU A 61 -8.66 -20.92 2.77
CA LEU A 61 -8.80 -20.87 1.31
C LEU A 61 -9.17 -22.23 0.72
N ASP A 62 -8.75 -23.35 1.31
CA ASP A 62 -9.16 -24.68 0.88
C ASP A 62 -10.67 -24.91 1.05
N TRP A 63 -11.29 -24.30 2.07
CA TRP A 63 -12.75 -24.33 2.27
C TRP A 63 -13.52 -23.26 1.49
N HIS A 64 -12.87 -22.15 1.13
CA HIS A 64 -13.52 -20.96 0.54
C HIS A 64 -12.89 -20.58 -0.81
N ALA A 65 -13.57 -20.96 -1.90
CA ALA A 65 -13.06 -20.80 -3.27
C ALA A 65 -13.28 -19.41 -3.88
N LYS A 66 -14.12 -18.58 -3.24
CA LYS A 66 -14.48 -17.22 -3.66
C LYS A 66 -14.22 -16.24 -2.52
N THR A 67 -12.96 -16.15 -2.13
CA THR A 67 -12.54 -15.34 -0.98
C THR A 67 -12.26 -13.89 -1.36
N ILE A 68 -12.69 -12.95 -0.52
CA ILE A 68 -12.23 -11.56 -0.57
C ILE A 68 -11.14 -11.34 0.45
N TYR A 69 -10.07 -10.67 0.02
CA TYR A 69 -9.05 -10.18 0.93
C TYR A 69 -9.24 -8.68 1.19
N VAL A 70 -9.44 -8.30 2.45
CA VAL A 70 -9.61 -6.91 2.89
C VAL A 70 -8.36 -6.46 3.65
N ALA A 71 -7.64 -5.48 3.13
CA ALA A 71 -6.52 -4.84 3.82
C ALA A 71 -6.51 -3.32 3.57
N LEU A 72 -7.09 -2.58 4.50
CA LEU A 72 -7.14 -1.12 4.46
C LEU A 72 -5.89 -0.47 5.05
N GLY A 73 -4.86 -1.23 5.42
CA GLY A 73 -3.62 -0.71 5.99
C GLY A 73 -3.64 -0.57 7.51
N THR A 74 -2.45 -0.44 8.10
CA THR A 74 -2.25 -0.44 9.56
C THR A 74 -2.54 0.91 10.22
N HIS A 75 -2.38 2.01 9.48
CA HIS A 75 -2.57 3.38 9.97
C HIS A 75 -4.02 3.88 9.88
N ILE A 76 -4.92 3.07 9.30
CA ILE A 76 -6.33 3.44 9.14
C ILE A 76 -7.12 2.86 10.31
N ILE A 77 -7.63 3.77 11.13
CA ILE A 77 -8.59 3.44 12.19
C ILE A 77 -9.99 3.63 11.60
N LEU A 78 -10.66 2.52 11.32
CA LEU A 78 -12.05 2.54 10.90
C LEU A 78 -12.97 2.84 12.09
N LEU A 79 -13.93 3.75 11.89
CA LEU A 79 -15.03 3.94 12.83
C LEU A 79 -15.92 2.69 12.84
N HIS A 80 -16.45 2.32 14.02
CA HIS A 80 -17.36 1.17 14.14
C HIS A 80 -18.56 1.25 13.18
N ALA A 81 -19.08 2.45 12.92
CA ALA A 81 -20.18 2.65 11.97
C ALA A 81 -19.79 2.30 10.53
N ASP A 82 -18.58 2.62 10.11
CA ASP A 82 -18.08 2.36 8.76
C ASP A 82 -17.70 0.89 8.58
N ALA A 83 -17.07 0.28 9.57
CA ALA A 83 -16.81 -1.15 9.57
C ALA A 83 -18.12 -1.97 9.46
N ARG A 84 -19.18 -1.57 10.19
CA ARG A 84 -20.51 -2.20 10.06
C ARG A 84 -21.09 -2.08 8.65
N LYS A 85 -20.87 -0.97 7.94
CA LYS A 85 -21.33 -0.83 6.54
C LYS A 85 -20.58 -1.80 5.63
N ILE A 86 -19.26 -1.92 5.78
CA ILE A 86 -18.44 -2.86 5.02
C ILE A 86 -18.90 -4.30 5.29
N ILE A 87 -19.01 -4.70 6.56
CA ILE A 87 -19.47 -6.04 6.96
C ILE A 87 -20.85 -6.35 6.37
N LYS A 88 -21.81 -5.42 6.44
CA LYS A 88 -23.14 -5.60 5.82
C LYS A 88 -23.07 -5.82 4.31
N GLY A 89 -22.19 -5.09 3.61
CA GLY A 89 -21.96 -5.28 2.18
C GLY A 89 -21.35 -6.65 1.85
N LEU A 90 -20.40 -7.11 2.67
CA LEU A 90 -19.77 -8.44 2.53
C LEU A 90 -20.77 -9.57 2.79
N ILE A 91 -21.56 -9.48 3.87
CA ILE A 91 -22.61 -10.47 4.19
C ILE A 91 -23.62 -10.56 3.04
N ARG A 92 -24.07 -9.41 2.50
CA ARG A 92 -24.98 -9.40 1.35
C ARG A 92 -24.37 -10.07 0.11
N ALA A 93 -23.07 -9.94 -0.10
CA ALA A 93 -22.37 -10.64 -1.18
C ALA A 93 -22.27 -12.15 -0.95
N MET A 94 -22.13 -12.59 0.31
CA MET A 94 -22.21 -14.01 0.70
C MET A 94 -23.61 -14.58 0.48
N GLU A 95 -24.64 -13.86 0.94
CA GLU A 95 -26.06 -14.24 0.75
C GLU A 95 -26.42 -14.37 -0.74
N ALA A 96 -25.81 -13.55 -1.59
CA ALA A 96 -25.96 -13.62 -3.05
C ALA A 96 -25.11 -14.72 -3.71
N GLY A 97 -24.28 -15.45 -2.96
CA GLY A 97 -23.40 -16.51 -3.47
C GLY A 97 -22.22 -16.01 -4.32
N LEU A 98 -21.94 -14.71 -4.30
CA LEU A 98 -20.82 -14.09 -5.02
C LEU A 98 -19.48 -14.43 -4.38
N ILE A 99 -19.47 -14.52 -3.06
CA ILE A 99 -18.30 -14.86 -2.23
C ILE A 99 -18.70 -15.89 -1.18
N ASP A 100 -17.73 -16.64 -0.66
CA ASP A 100 -17.94 -17.63 0.40
C ASP A 100 -17.06 -17.39 1.64
N GLY A 101 -15.93 -16.70 1.47
CA GLY A 101 -15.03 -16.35 2.56
C GLY A 101 -14.52 -14.90 2.52
N VAL A 102 -14.18 -14.36 3.70
CA VAL A 102 -13.50 -13.08 3.86
C VAL A 102 -12.27 -13.25 4.74
N ILE A 103 -11.13 -12.84 4.21
CA ILE A 103 -9.92 -12.63 4.99
C ILE A 103 -9.77 -11.13 5.22
N TRP A 104 -9.77 -10.67 6.46
CA TRP A 104 -9.62 -9.26 6.79
C TRP A 104 -8.37 -9.01 7.63
N SER A 105 -7.38 -8.33 7.04
CA SER A 105 -6.24 -7.79 7.79
C SER A 105 -6.64 -6.55 8.59
N VAL A 106 -6.78 -6.72 9.91
CA VAL A 106 -7.19 -5.66 10.83
C VAL A 106 -6.33 -5.65 12.09
N GLY A 107 -6.01 -4.45 12.58
CA GLY A 107 -5.34 -4.24 13.86
C GLY A 107 -6.17 -4.72 15.05
N LYS A 108 -5.52 -4.89 16.21
CA LYS A 108 -6.13 -5.46 17.44
C LYS A 108 -7.44 -4.80 17.86
N SER A 109 -7.55 -3.48 17.72
CA SER A 109 -8.76 -2.70 18.05
C SER A 109 -9.95 -3.02 17.16
N GLY A 110 -9.71 -3.32 15.87
CA GLY A 110 -10.77 -3.67 14.93
C GLY A 110 -11.19 -5.14 15.01
N ARG A 111 -10.44 -6.01 15.69
CA ARG A 111 -10.78 -7.44 15.84
C ARG A 111 -12.10 -7.65 16.60
N GLN A 112 -12.43 -6.75 17.52
CA GLN A 112 -13.66 -6.80 18.32
C GLN A 112 -14.94 -6.61 17.49
N LEU A 113 -14.81 -6.20 16.22
CA LEU A 113 -15.93 -6.05 15.30
C LEU A 113 -16.33 -7.35 14.61
N PHE A 114 -15.54 -8.42 14.76
CA PHE A 114 -15.76 -9.69 14.11
C PHE A 114 -16.10 -10.73 15.16
N ASP A 115 -17.33 -11.24 15.11
CA ASP A 115 -17.63 -12.52 15.71
C ASP A 115 -16.99 -13.57 14.78
N THR A 116 -16.12 -14.42 15.31
CA THR A 116 -15.37 -15.46 14.58
C THR A 116 -16.30 -16.55 14.05
N ALA A 117 -17.10 -16.21 13.05
CA ALA A 117 -17.79 -17.17 12.21
C ALA A 117 -16.80 -17.77 11.21
N ASP A 118 -17.02 -19.01 10.77
CA ASP A 118 -16.15 -19.77 9.85
C ASP A 118 -15.87 -19.07 8.50
N GLN A 119 -16.58 -17.98 8.21
CA GLN A 119 -16.50 -17.18 6.99
C GLN A 119 -15.53 -16.00 7.11
N PHE A 120 -14.99 -15.70 8.30
CA PHE A 120 -14.06 -14.60 8.54
C PHE A 120 -12.77 -15.08 9.20
N THR A 121 -11.62 -14.63 8.69
CA THR A 121 -10.31 -14.82 9.35
C THR A 121 -9.44 -13.55 9.26
N ILE A 122 -8.41 -13.45 10.10
CA ILE A 122 -7.54 -12.26 10.20
C ILE A 122 -6.12 -12.60 9.77
N ALA A 123 -5.61 -11.85 8.78
CA ALA A 123 -4.29 -12.05 8.20
C ALA A 123 -3.28 -10.95 8.51
N GLY A 124 -2.00 -11.34 8.64
CA GLY A 124 -0.84 -10.44 8.62
C GLY A 124 -0.08 -10.42 7.30
N GLN A 125 -0.31 -11.39 6.40
CA GLN A 125 0.46 -11.56 5.16
C GLN A 125 -0.38 -11.19 3.93
N THR A 126 0.02 -10.16 3.19
CA THR A 126 -0.75 -9.68 2.03
C THR A 126 -0.44 -10.49 0.76
N ARG A 127 0.83 -10.74 0.47
CA ARG A 127 1.25 -11.26 -0.85
C ARG A 127 0.90 -12.72 -1.10
N SER A 128 1.14 -13.62 -0.16
CA SER A 128 0.78 -15.04 -0.29
C SER A 128 -0.73 -15.24 -0.49
N ILE A 129 -1.55 -14.39 0.14
CA ILE A 129 -3.01 -14.39 -0.04
C ILE A 129 -3.39 -13.86 -1.42
N LEU A 130 -2.78 -12.75 -1.84
CA LEU A 130 -3.00 -12.20 -3.19
C LEU A 130 -2.50 -13.14 -4.28
N ASP A 131 -1.51 -14.00 -4.03
CA ASP A 131 -1.05 -14.97 -5.02
C ASP A 131 -2.01 -16.16 -5.18
N HIS A 132 -2.89 -16.39 -4.21
CA HIS A 132 -3.79 -17.54 -4.23
C HIS A 132 -4.93 -17.38 -5.24
N ALA A 133 -5.27 -18.45 -5.96
CA ALA A 133 -6.32 -18.43 -7.00
C ALA A 133 -7.72 -18.09 -6.44
N TYR A 134 -7.99 -18.48 -5.20
CA TYR A 134 -9.27 -18.25 -4.53
C TYR A 134 -9.43 -16.85 -3.92
N ALA A 135 -8.37 -16.05 -3.86
CA ALA A 135 -8.51 -14.62 -3.60
C ALA A 135 -9.03 -13.93 -4.87
N ARG A 136 -10.32 -13.59 -4.89
CA ARG A 136 -11.02 -13.07 -6.08
C ARG A 136 -10.97 -11.55 -6.18
N ILE A 137 -11.11 -10.85 -5.06
CA ILE A 137 -11.03 -9.39 -4.98
C ILE A 137 -10.07 -8.99 -3.86
N TYR A 138 -9.29 -7.95 -4.14
CA TYR A 138 -8.54 -7.25 -3.13
C TYR A 138 -9.22 -5.93 -2.74
N PHE A 139 -9.80 -5.87 -1.55
CA PHE A 139 -10.35 -4.65 -0.98
C PHE A 139 -9.24 -3.91 -0.23
N THR A 140 -8.76 -2.81 -0.82
CA THR A 140 -7.60 -2.05 -0.34
C THR A 140 -7.90 -0.56 -0.14
N HIS A 141 -7.03 0.11 0.61
CA HIS A 141 -7.00 1.56 0.68
C HIS A 141 -6.34 2.20 -0.54
N GLY A 142 -5.61 1.44 -1.36
CA GLY A 142 -5.00 1.93 -2.60
C GLY A 142 -3.68 2.68 -2.42
N GLY A 143 -2.94 2.46 -1.33
CA GLY A 143 -1.56 2.95 -1.21
C GLY A 143 -0.67 2.40 -2.33
N GLY A 144 0.38 3.12 -2.71
CA GLY A 144 1.21 2.76 -3.88
C GLY A 144 1.74 1.32 -3.87
N PHE A 145 2.13 0.80 -2.70
CA PHE A 145 2.52 -0.60 -2.54
C PHE A 145 1.35 -1.55 -2.74
N SER A 146 0.22 -1.33 -2.06
CA SER A 146 -0.96 -2.20 -2.19
C SER A 146 -1.53 -2.21 -3.62
N ALA A 147 -1.57 -1.06 -4.29
CA ALA A 147 -1.98 -0.97 -5.69
C ALA A 147 -1.04 -1.80 -6.59
N SER A 148 0.28 -1.69 -6.36
CA SER A 148 1.29 -2.44 -7.09
C SER A 148 1.18 -3.95 -6.85
N GLU A 149 0.98 -4.38 -5.60
CA GLU A 149 0.80 -5.79 -5.24
C GLU A 149 -0.46 -6.38 -5.88
N GLY A 150 -1.59 -5.67 -5.80
CA GLY A 150 -2.84 -6.08 -6.43
C GLY A 150 -2.70 -6.29 -7.94
N LEU A 151 -2.08 -5.33 -8.64
CA LEU A 151 -1.81 -5.45 -10.07
C LEU A 151 -0.80 -6.57 -10.38
N TYR A 152 0.28 -6.69 -9.61
CA TYR A 152 1.30 -7.71 -9.81
C TYR A 152 0.75 -9.14 -9.72
N HIS A 153 -0.16 -9.39 -8.78
CA HIS A 153 -0.84 -10.68 -8.62
C HIS A 153 -2.13 -10.80 -9.45
N GLY A 154 -2.45 -9.82 -10.28
CA GLY A 154 -3.60 -9.88 -11.20
C GLY A 154 -4.93 -9.95 -10.46
N LYS A 155 -5.10 -9.14 -9.41
CA LYS A 155 -6.34 -9.07 -8.63
C LYS A 155 -7.10 -7.79 -8.94
N PRO A 156 -8.38 -7.87 -9.35
CA PRO A 156 -9.22 -6.69 -9.38
C PRO A 156 -9.43 -6.17 -7.95
N MET A 157 -9.61 -4.86 -7.83
CA MET A 157 -9.64 -4.19 -6.53
C MET A 157 -10.91 -3.40 -6.28
N LEU A 158 -11.35 -3.44 -5.02
CA LEU A 158 -12.27 -2.44 -4.48
C LEU A 158 -11.41 -1.46 -3.67
N VAL A 159 -11.42 -0.18 -4.00
CA VAL A 159 -10.48 0.79 -3.43
C VAL A 159 -11.23 1.82 -2.60
N MET A 160 -10.84 1.98 -1.34
CA MET A 160 -11.34 3.05 -0.47
C MET A 160 -10.16 3.93 -0.03
N PRO A 161 -9.85 5.02 -0.77
CA PRO A 161 -8.74 5.89 -0.42
C PRO A 161 -9.06 6.76 0.79
N PHE A 162 -8.11 6.89 1.72
CA PHE A 162 -8.22 7.71 2.91
C PHE A 162 -7.43 9.01 2.81
N PHE A 163 -6.15 8.95 2.44
CA PHE A 163 -5.25 10.12 2.46
C PHE A 163 -4.05 9.96 1.51
N PHE A 164 -3.30 11.05 1.32
CA PHE A 164 -2.07 11.11 0.51
C PHE A 164 -2.23 10.59 -0.93
N ASP A 165 -1.28 9.77 -1.39
CA ASP A 165 -1.18 9.20 -2.72
C ASP A 165 -2.35 8.26 -3.07
N GLN A 166 -3.02 7.70 -2.07
CA GLN A 166 -4.12 6.75 -2.22
C GLN A 166 -5.24 7.28 -3.11
N ILE A 167 -5.58 8.57 -2.99
CA ILE A 167 -6.66 9.19 -3.79
C ILE A 167 -6.29 9.18 -5.28
N SER A 168 -5.04 9.52 -5.58
CA SER A 168 -4.53 9.51 -6.96
C SER A 168 -4.41 8.10 -7.53
N ASN A 169 -3.98 7.14 -6.71
CA ASN A 169 -3.86 5.74 -7.11
C ASN A 169 -5.24 5.12 -7.36
N ALA A 170 -6.24 5.41 -6.52
CA ALA A 170 -7.61 4.97 -6.71
C ALA A 170 -8.17 5.45 -8.06
N ALA A 171 -7.93 6.71 -8.41
CA ALA A 171 -8.36 7.26 -9.70
C ALA A 171 -7.65 6.58 -10.89
N LYS A 172 -6.33 6.33 -10.78
CA LYS A 172 -5.55 5.63 -11.81
C LYS A 172 -6.04 4.19 -12.01
N LEU A 173 -6.28 3.46 -10.92
CA LEU A 173 -6.78 2.09 -10.94
C LEU A 173 -8.18 1.97 -11.55
N ALA A 174 -9.07 2.93 -11.23
CA ALA A 174 -10.39 3.00 -11.85
C ALA A 174 -10.30 3.33 -13.34
N ALA A 175 -9.45 4.28 -13.72
CA ALA A 175 -9.22 4.64 -15.13
C ALA A 175 -8.59 3.48 -15.93
N GLY A 176 -7.77 2.64 -15.27
CA GLY A 176 -7.23 1.41 -15.84
C GLY A 176 -8.24 0.28 -15.96
N GLY A 177 -9.48 0.46 -15.47
CA GLY A 177 -10.55 -0.53 -15.57
C GLY A 177 -10.30 -1.79 -14.72
N THR A 178 -9.46 -1.69 -13.68
CA THR A 178 -9.15 -2.82 -12.79
C THR A 178 -9.86 -2.73 -11.45
N SER A 179 -10.59 -1.64 -11.21
CA SER A 179 -11.04 -1.33 -9.86
C SER A 179 -12.26 -0.44 -9.80
N GLU A 180 -13.03 -0.62 -8.73
CA GLU A 180 -14.08 0.29 -8.31
C GLU A 180 -13.64 1.10 -7.09
N VAL A 181 -14.09 2.35 -7.01
CA VAL A 181 -13.72 3.25 -5.91
C VAL A 181 -14.92 3.53 -5.01
N LEU A 182 -14.68 3.51 -3.69
CA LEU A 182 -15.63 3.89 -2.65
C LEU A 182 -15.24 5.23 -2.02
N HIS A 183 -16.21 6.09 -1.78
CA HIS A 183 -15.98 7.36 -1.08
C HIS A 183 -15.97 7.15 0.44
N LYS A 184 -14.81 7.32 1.09
CA LYS A 184 -14.61 7.03 2.52
C LYS A 184 -15.67 7.59 3.47
N PHE A 185 -16.23 8.78 3.19
CA PHE A 185 -17.22 9.42 4.07
C PHE A 185 -18.69 9.11 3.73
N ARG A 186 -18.98 8.66 2.51
CA ARG A 186 -20.35 8.63 1.97
C ARG A 186 -20.78 7.25 1.48
N PHE A 187 -19.86 6.28 1.52
CA PHE A 187 -20.16 4.93 1.07
C PHE A 187 -21.28 4.30 1.91
N THR A 188 -22.01 3.41 1.26
CA THR A 188 -23.08 2.62 1.89
C THR A 188 -22.77 1.13 1.79
N ALA A 189 -23.44 0.32 2.62
CA ALA A 189 -23.33 -1.14 2.53
C ALA A 189 -23.79 -1.66 1.14
N GLU A 190 -24.82 -1.04 0.56
CA GLU A 190 -25.31 -1.39 -0.77
C GLU A 190 -24.29 -1.07 -1.86
N GLU A 191 -23.56 0.03 -1.72
CA GLU A 191 -22.52 0.42 -2.66
C GLU A 191 -21.33 -0.56 -2.63
N VAL A 192 -20.93 -1.02 -1.43
CA VAL A 192 -19.91 -2.08 -1.27
C VAL A 192 -20.33 -3.34 -2.02
N TYR A 193 -21.56 -3.83 -1.77
CA TYR A 193 -22.11 -5.00 -2.44
C TYR A 193 -22.19 -4.81 -3.97
N THR A 194 -22.74 -3.69 -4.44
CA THR A 194 -22.97 -3.46 -5.86
C THR A 194 -21.67 -3.36 -6.65
N LYS A 195 -20.65 -2.69 -6.10
CA LYS A 195 -19.33 -2.58 -6.75
C LYS A 195 -18.58 -3.91 -6.73
N MET A 196 -18.66 -4.67 -5.64
CA MET A 196 -18.10 -6.02 -5.61
C MET A 196 -18.78 -6.93 -6.63
N LYS A 197 -20.11 -6.86 -6.73
CA LYS A 197 -20.88 -7.62 -7.71
C LYS A 197 -20.46 -7.28 -9.14
N LEU A 198 -20.28 -6.00 -9.45
CA LEU A 198 -19.83 -5.55 -10.76
C LEU A 198 -18.47 -6.17 -11.14
N ILE A 199 -17.52 -6.14 -10.20
CA ILE A 199 -16.18 -6.72 -10.39
C ILE A 199 -16.23 -8.26 -10.50
N LEU A 200 -17.02 -8.93 -9.64
CA LEU A 200 -17.06 -10.41 -9.58
C LEU A 200 -17.83 -11.03 -10.74
N GLU A 201 -18.93 -10.40 -11.16
CA GLU A 201 -19.72 -10.88 -12.31
C GLU A 201 -19.00 -10.61 -13.63
N ASP A 202 -18.27 -9.49 -13.73
CA ASP A 202 -17.47 -9.09 -14.90
C ASP A 202 -18.17 -9.41 -16.23
N ARG A 203 -19.43 -8.96 -16.36
CA ARG A 203 -20.35 -9.43 -17.42
C ARG A 203 -19.84 -9.17 -18.83
N ASP A 204 -19.07 -8.10 -19.01
CA ASP A 204 -18.44 -7.73 -20.27
C ASP A 204 -17.00 -8.23 -20.41
N GLY A 205 -16.45 -8.89 -19.38
CA GLY A 205 -15.08 -9.40 -19.32
C GLY A 205 -14.02 -8.30 -19.23
N SER A 206 -14.41 -7.05 -19.01
CA SER A 206 -13.50 -5.90 -19.04
C SER A 206 -12.54 -5.90 -17.85
N TYR A 207 -13.01 -6.22 -16.64
CA TYR A 207 -12.16 -6.23 -15.46
C TYR A 207 -11.08 -7.32 -15.58
N GLY A 208 -11.46 -8.53 -15.96
CA GLY A 208 -10.52 -9.64 -16.14
C GLY A 208 -9.47 -9.35 -17.22
N SER A 209 -9.90 -8.80 -18.36
CA SER A 209 -8.99 -8.42 -19.45
C SER A 209 -8.01 -7.32 -19.04
N ASN A 210 -8.51 -6.25 -18.40
CA ASN A 210 -7.70 -5.12 -17.97
C ASN A 210 -6.72 -5.51 -16.85
N VAL A 211 -7.16 -6.31 -15.88
CA VAL A 211 -6.31 -6.81 -14.80
C VAL A 211 -5.20 -7.70 -15.35
N LEU A 212 -5.51 -8.62 -16.28
CA LEU A 212 -4.50 -9.46 -16.91
C LEU A 212 -3.48 -8.61 -17.71
N HIS A 213 -3.96 -7.59 -18.41
CA HIS A 213 -3.11 -6.68 -19.16
C HIS A 213 -2.14 -5.93 -18.22
N LEU A 214 -2.66 -5.28 -17.17
CA LEU A 214 -1.82 -4.56 -16.21
C LEU A 214 -0.94 -5.49 -15.38
N GLN A 215 -1.36 -6.72 -15.10
CA GLN A 215 -0.55 -7.74 -14.45
C GLN A 215 0.71 -8.06 -15.26
N ARG A 216 0.55 -8.30 -16.56
CA ARG A 216 1.69 -8.59 -17.45
C ARG A 216 2.67 -7.41 -17.50
N ILE A 217 2.14 -6.18 -17.52
CA ILE A 217 2.98 -4.98 -17.48
C ILE A 217 3.70 -4.87 -16.14
N ALA A 218 3.00 -5.06 -15.01
CA ALA A 218 3.58 -5.01 -13.67
C ALA A 218 4.68 -6.05 -13.47
N GLN A 219 4.45 -7.30 -13.91
CA GLN A 219 5.43 -8.39 -13.83
C GLN A 219 6.63 -8.17 -14.78
N GLY A 220 6.41 -7.57 -15.94
CA GLY A 220 7.50 -7.19 -16.85
C GLY A 220 8.32 -6.02 -16.30
N ALA A 221 7.65 -5.04 -15.69
CA ALA A 221 8.28 -3.87 -15.10
C ALA A 221 9.05 -4.20 -13.82
N SER A 222 8.56 -5.13 -12.99
CA SER A 222 9.23 -5.51 -11.73
C SER A 222 10.62 -6.09 -11.96
N ARG A 223 10.86 -6.73 -13.11
CA ARG A 223 12.18 -7.26 -13.51
C ARG A 223 13.21 -6.14 -13.75
N ARG A 224 12.76 -4.90 -13.99
CA ARG A 224 13.64 -3.74 -14.21
C ARG A 224 14.36 -3.27 -12.94
N LYS A 225 13.98 -3.77 -11.75
CA LYS A 225 14.72 -3.51 -10.50
C LYS A 225 16.20 -3.92 -10.58
N GLN A 226 16.55 -4.86 -11.47
CA GLN A 226 17.93 -5.31 -11.70
C GLN A 226 18.76 -4.37 -12.58
N LEU A 227 18.15 -3.40 -13.27
CA LEU A 227 18.87 -2.41 -14.09
C LEU A 227 19.55 -1.31 -13.25
N GLY A 228 19.39 -1.35 -11.92
CA GLY A 228 19.87 -0.34 -10.96
C GLY A 228 21.21 -0.64 -10.27
N GLY A 229 22.07 -1.53 -10.78
CA GLY A 229 23.41 -1.74 -10.20
C GLY A 229 24.53 -1.95 -11.23
N PRO A 230 25.81 -1.62 -10.96
CA PRO A 230 26.40 -0.77 -9.93
C PRO A 230 26.99 0.50 -10.56
N HIS A 231 26.22 1.59 -10.66
CA HIS A 231 26.81 2.90 -10.96
C HIS A 231 27.03 3.63 -9.64
N ARG A 232 28.31 3.88 -9.29
CA ARG A 232 28.72 4.74 -8.17
C ARG A 232 28.22 6.17 -8.45
N GLY A 233 27.06 6.50 -7.95
CA GLY A 233 26.51 7.85 -7.91
C GLY A 233 25.54 7.93 -6.74
N ASP A 234 25.48 9.07 -6.07
CA ASP A 234 24.63 9.28 -4.91
C ASP A 234 23.16 9.07 -5.31
N PHE A 235 22.53 8.02 -4.75
CA PHE A 235 21.16 7.65 -5.08
C PHE A 235 20.19 8.28 -4.08
N VAL A 236 19.37 9.23 -4.54
CA VAL A 236 18.25 9.72 -3.74
C VAL A 236 17.01 8.86 -4.05
N ARG A 237 16.64 8.01 -3.10
CA ARG A 237 15.40 7.22 -3.18
C ARG A 237 14.23 8.06 -2.66
N TYR A 238 13.20 8.24 -3.47
CA TYR A 238 11.93 8.82 -3.03
C TYR A 238 10.90 7.70 -2.85
N GLY A 239 10.50 7.47 -1.60
CA GLY A 239 9.31 6.66 -1.30
C GLY A 239 8.03 7.42 -1.65
N ALA A 240 6.90 6.71 -1.76
CA ALA A 240 5.58 7.29 -2.00
C ALA A 240 5.14 8.32 -0.93
N GLU A 241 5.86 8.38 0.20
CA GLU A 241 5.66 9.30 1.33
C GLU A 241 6.49 10.59 1.25
N GLY A 242 7.27 10.81 0.18
CA GLY A 242 8.01 12.07 -0.02
C GLY A 242 9.19 12.30 0.95
N ARG A 243 9.58 11.31 1.75
CA ARG A 243 10.79 11.39 2.57
C ARG A 243 12.02 10.97 1.75
N GLY A 244 12.97 11.91 1.60
CA GLY A 244 14.27 11.66 0.99
C GLY A 244 15.21 10.99 1.99
N TRP A 245 16.00 10.03 1.52
CA TRP A 245 17.10 9.43 2.26
C TRP A 245 18.39 9.69 1.49
N GLU A 246 19.39 10.23 2.18
CA GLU A 246 20.77 10.33 1.71
C GLU A 246 21.60 9.32 2.50
N GLY A 247 22.22 8.36 1.82
CA GLY A 247 23.15 7.42 2.43
C GLY A 247 23.86 6.54 1.40
N ASP A 248 25.06 6.09 1.77
CA ASP A 248 25.92 5.28 0.92
C ASP A 248 25.37 3.85 0.78
N ALA A 249 25.47 3.30 -0.43
CA ALA A 249 25.01 1.95 -0.76
C ALA A 249 25.73 0.82 0.02
N ALA A 250 26.79 1.14 0.78
CA ALA A 250 27.58 0.20 1.56
C ALA A 250 26.97 -0.13 2.94
N ASP A 251 26.00 0.65 3.41
CA ASP A 251 25.39 0.47 4.75
C ASP A 251 24.16 -0.46 4.74
N ALA A 252 23.82 -1.03 3.58
CA ALA A 252 22.77 -2.03 3.47
C ALA A 252 23.31 -3.42 3.85
N SER A 253 23.13 -3.81 5.11
CA SER A 253 23.25 -5.20 5.54
C SER A 253 22.34 -6.12 4.68
N PRO A 254 22.79 -7.32 4.26
CA PRO A 254 21.98 -8.26 3.46
C PRO A 254 20.80 -8.83 4.23
N ASP A 255 20.86 -8.74 5.55
CA ASP A 255 19.86 -9.30 6.46
C ASP A 255 18.95 -8.15 6.87
N GLY A 256 17.67 -8.21 6.47
CA GLY A 256 16.67 -7.15 6.64
C GLY A 256 16.37 -6.75 8.10
N GLY A 257 17.32 -6.10 8.76
CA GLY A 257 17.29 -5.70 10.17
C GLY A 257 16.41 -4.48 10.49
N TYR A 258 15.71 -3.91 9.51
CA TYR A 258 14.86 -2.72 9.73
C TYR A 258 13.48 -3.02 10.33
N ALA A 259 13.17 -4.29 10.65
CA ALA A 259 11.92 -4.66 11.31
C ALA A 259 12.07 -5.04 12.80
N ASP A 260 13.26 -5.37 13.30
CA ASP A 260 13.40 -6.06 14.59
C ASP A 260 13.73 -5.15 15.78
N ALA A 261 14.20 -3.91 15.54
CA ALA A 261 14.51 -2.98 16.63
C ALA A 261 13.28 -2.29 17.25
N CYS A 262 12.11 -2.33 16.60
CA CYS A 262 10.87 -1.75 17.13
C CYS A 262 9.97 -2.73 17.90
N LEU A 263 10.34 -4.02 17.96
CA LEU A 263 9.47 -5.08 18.50
C LEU A 263 9.92 -5.68 19.83
N GLN A 264 11.04 -5.27 20.39
CA GLN A 264 11.41 -5.65 21.76
C GLN A 264 10.90 -4.59 22.73
N GLY A 265 9.85 -4.97 23.46
CA GLY A 265 9.07 -4.09 24.31
C GLY A 265 9.81 -3.53 25.52
N GLU A 266 9.37 -2.36 25.96
CA GLU A 266 9.71 -1.80 27.27
C GLU A 266 8.42 -1.63 28.09
N GLU A 267 8.41 -2.24 29.28
CA GLU A 267 7.37 -2.08 30.29
C GLU A 267 7.43 -0.69 30.94
N LEU A 268 6.26 -0.09 31.18
CA LEU A 268 6.12 1.17 31.93
C LEU A 268 6.45 0.96 33.42
N GLY A 269 7.43 1.69 33.93
CA GLY A 269 7.62 1.88 35.36
C GLY A 269 6.52 2.75 35.98
N PRO A 270 6.19 2.59 37.28
CA PRO A 270 5.07 3.26 37.94
C PRO A 270 5.24 4.78 38.14
N ASP A 271 6.38 5.37 37.77
CA ASP A 271 6.63 6.81 37.83
C ASP A 271 6.69 7.48 36.44
N GLY A 272 6.41 6.76 35.36
CA GLY A 272 6.35 7.30 34.01
C GLY A 272 7.69 7.69 33.39
N SER A 273 8.82 7.22 33.95
CA SER A 273 10.16 7.44 33.39
C SER A 273 10.62 6.27 32.49
N PHE A 274 11.16 6.58 31.31
CA PHE A 274 11.82 5.63 30.41
C PHE A 274 13.30 5.48 30.79
N LYS A 275 13.81 4.26 30.95
CA LYS A 275 15.25 4.00 31.11
C LYS A 275 15.84 3.57 29.77
N LEU A 276 16.65 4.43 29.17
CA LEU A 276 17.51 4.07 28.02
C LEU A 276 18.50 2.97 28.42
N GLY A 277 18.33 1.78 27.85
CA GLY A 277 19.32 0.70 27.88
C GLY A 277 20.61 1.08 27.13
N ALA A 278 21.75 0.71 27.70
CA ALA A 278 23.09 1.15 27.32
C ALA A 278 23.46 0.89 25.84
N GLY A 279 24.11 1.87 25.24
CA GLY A 279 24.46 1.92 23.82
C GLY A 279 25.55 0.97 23.33
N LEU A 280 25.54 0.74 22.02
CA LEU A 280 26.66 0.20 21.25
C LEU A 280 27.69 1.32 20.96
N PRO A 281 29.00 1.03 20.94
CA PRO A 281 30.03 2.04 20.76
C PRO A 281 30.18 2.44 19.29
N GLY A 282 29.98 3.72 18.99
CA GLY A 282 30.14 4.29 17.65
C GLY A 282 28.96 5.19 17.28
N GLY A 283 28.89 6.37 17.89
CA GLY A 283 27.74 7.25 17.82
C GLY A 283 27.41 7.79 16.43
N ARG A 284 26.11 7.75 16.10
CA ARG A 284 25.32 8.86 15.56
C ARG A 284 23.90 8.71 16.11
N ASP A 285 23.41 9.72 16.81
CA ASP A 285 22.05 9.75 17.36
C ASP A 285 21.03 9.72 16.21
N ILE A 286 20.13 8.73 16.22
CA ILE A 286 18.99 8.69 15.32
C ILE A 286 17.85 9.44 16.01
N LEU A 287 17.56 10.65 15.53
CA LEU A 287 16.38 11.39 15.95
C LEU A 287 15.14 10.76 15.29
N CYS A 288 14.47 9.86 16.00
CA CYS A 288 13.11 9.43 15.67
C CYS A 288 12.13 10.45 16.26
N ASP A 289 11.68 11.41 15.45
CA ASP A 289 10.58 12.31 15.85
C ASP A 289 9.29 11.50 15.95
N ALA A 290 8.89 11.20 17.20
CA ALA A 290 7.54 10.78 17.54
C ALA A 290 6.63 12.01 17.54
N ILE A 291 5.68 12.12 16.61
CA ILE A 291 4.59 13.09 16.73
C ILE A 291 3.64 12.58 17.82
N GLY A 292 3.92 12.98 19.05
CA GLY A 292 2.98 12.89 20.17
C GLY A 292 1.84 13.88 19.98
N VAL A 293 0.60 13.37 20.00
CA VAL A 293 -0.59 14.20 20.16
C VAL A 293 -0.64 14.65 21.62
N GLY A 294 -0.04 15.80 21.91
CA GLY A 294 -0.20 16.51 23.17
C GLY A 294 -1.52 17.28 23.16
N ALA A 295 -2.43 16.90 24.05
CA ALA A 295 -3.53 17.76 24.46
C ALA A 295 -2.97 19.01 25.16
N SER A 296 -3.39 20.21 24.74
CA SER A 296 -3.27 21.41 25.56
C SER A 296 -4.55 22.25 25.45
N THR A 297 -5.20 22.37 26.59
CA THR A 297 -6.26 23.30 26.97
C THR A 297 -5.82 24.77 26.96
N GLY A 298 -6.76 25.70 26.71
CA GLY A 298 -6.70 27.15 27.01
C GLY A 298 -6.09 27.99 25.87
N TYR A 299 -6.73 29.03 25.33
CA TYR A 299 -7.76 29.95 25.81
C TYR A 299 -8.79 30.25 24.71
#